data_AF-A0A918UND7-F1
#
_entry.id   AF-A0A918UND7-F1
#
_cell.length_a   1.000
_cell.length_b   1.000
_cell.length_c   1.000
_cell.angle_alpha   90.00
_cell.angle_beta   90.00
_cell.angle_gamma   90.00
#
_symmetry.space_group_name_H-M   'P 1'
#
loop_
_entity.id
_entity.type
_entity.pdbx_description
1 polymer ?
#
loop_
_entity_poly.entity_id
_entity_poly.type
_entity_poly.pdbx_seq_one_letter_code
_entity_poly.pdbx_strand_id
1 'polypeptide(L)'
;MSQIQYPGADTSDEPQKKRNPELGERREASYIEVETVAGSALQGKARAKLRATLTDENNEPLKGQSIRFYVRTGGQTFGTVKTDREGVAEWDTGQHISDPQLMITAAVSGYVAEYKGSANYDGAKAIGSFNVTT
;
A
#
# COMPACT_ATOMS: atom_id res chain seq x y z
N MET A 1 -14.54 45.58 57.03
CA MET A 1 -14.89 44.86 55.78
C MET A 1 -15.32 43.45 56.19
N SER A 2 -16.46 43.00 55.65
CA SER A 2 -17.29 41.81 55.96
C SER A 2 -16.53 40.46 56.06
N GLN A 3 -16.86 39.50 56.96
CA GLN A 3 -18.00 38.53 57.02
C GLN A 3 -18.09 37.64 55.74
N ILE A 4 -18.25 36.30 55.71
CA ILE A 4 -18.83 35.23 56.57
C ILE A 4 -18.22 33.84 56.16
N GLN A 5 -18.44 32.79 56.95
CA GLN A 5 -18.00 31.39 56.81
C GLN A 5 -19.04 30.40 56.18
N TYR A 6 -18.54 29.21 55.77
CA TYR A 6 -19.16 27.84 55.58
C TYR A 6 -19.64 27.46 54.16
N PRO A 7 -19.84 26.15 53.82
CA PRO A 7 -19.16 24.88 54.16
C PRO A 7 -18.91 23.98 52.90
N GLY A 8 -18.47 22.72 53.08
CA GLY A 8 -17.96 21.83 52.02
C GLY A 8 -18.97 21.07 51.11
N ALA A 9 -18.35 20.34 50.17
CA ALA A 9 -18.81 19.20 49.34
C ALA A 9 -20.11 19.35 48.51
N ASP A 10 -19.98 19.37 47.18
CA ASP A 10 -20.54 18.35 46.28
C ASP A 10 -20.00 18.54 44.84
N THR A 11 -19.52 17.42 44.29
CA THR A 11 -19.31 17.10 42.89
C THR A 11 -20.46 17.54 41.98
N SER A 12 -20.15 18.08 40.79
CA SER A 12 -20.76 17.67 39.50
C SER A 12 -20.13 18.43 38.32
N ASP A 13 -19.73 17.65 37.32
CA ASP A 13 -19.54 18.03 35.92
C ASP A 13 -18.49 19.07 35.52
N GLU A 14 -17.29 18.58 35.21
CA GLU A 14 -17.00 18.24 33.81
C GLU A 14 -15.79 17.30 33.79
N PRO A 15 -15.90 16.05 33.29
CA PRO A 15 -14.72 15.26 33.07
C PRO A 15 -13.90 15.99 32.01
N GLN A 16 -12.65 16.33 32.34
CA GLN A 16 -11.66 16.62 31.32
C GLN A 16 -11.67 15.43 30.36
N LYS A 17 -12.34 15.58 29.23
CA LYS A 17 -12.21 14.72 28.08
C LYS A 17 -10.79 14.93 27.59
N LYS A 18 -9.84 14.27 28.28
CA LYS A 18 -8.53 13.95 27.75
C LYS A 18 -8.84 13.23 26.47
N ARG A 19 -8.75 13.99 25.38
CA ARG A 19 -9.01 13.56 24.03
C ARG A 19 -7.95 12.51 23.75
N ASN A 20 -8.26 11.27 24.11
CA ASN A 20 -7.41 10.12 23.84
C ASN A 20 -7.23 10.09 22.32
N PRO A 21 -6.02 10.30 21.77
CA PRO A 21 -5.83 10.28 20.32
C PRO A 21 -5.94 8.86 19.74
N GLU A 22 -6.12 7.83 20.57
CA GLU A 22 -6.00 6.42 20.21
C GLU A 22 -7.32 5.72 19.83
N LEU A 23 -8.26 6.47 19.24
CA LEU A 23 -9.34 5.87 18.45
C LEU A 23 -9.34 6.53 17.07
N GLY A 24 -8.19 6.48 16.41
CA GLY A 24 -8.20 6.56 14.94
C GLY A 24 -9.11 5.44 14.44
N GLU A 25 -9.94 5.75 13.45
CA GLU A 25 -10.81 4.78 12.78
C GLU A 25 -10.05 3.45 12.62
N ARG A 26 -10.54 2.37 13.24
CA ARG A 26 -9.84 1.09 13.23
C ARG A 26 -9.81 0.60 11.78
N ARG A 27 -8.70 0.83 11.10
CA ARG A 27 -8.47 0.36 9.74
C ARG A 27 -8.11 -1.12 9.80
N GLU A 28 -8.62 -1.87 8.84
CA GLU A 28 -8.32 -3.29 8.70
C GLU A 28 -6.91 -3.45 8.11
N ALA A 29 -6.16 -4.44 8.59
CA ALA A 29 -4.87 -4.75 8.02
C ALA A 29 -5.06 -5.22 6.57
N SER A 30 -4.22 -4.74 5.67
CA SER A 30 -4.19 -5.22 4.29
C SER A 30 -2.84 -5.87 3.98
N TYR A 31 -2.89 -6.88 3.13
CA TYR A 31 -1.74 -7.66 2.70
C TYR A 31 -1.63 -7.55 1.20
N ILE A 32 -0.41 -7.35 0.72
CA ILE A 32 -0.11 -7.34 -0.70
C ILE A 32 0.94 -8.40 -0.99
N GLU A 33 0.64 -9.26 -1.95
CA GLU A 33 1.56 -10.26 -2.47
C GLU A 33 1.89 -9.91 -3.90
N VAL A 34 3.12 -10.20 -4.34
CA VAL A 34 3.57 -9.87 -5.70
C VAL A 34 4.22 -11.08 -6.36
N GLU A 35 3.91 -11.23 -7.65
CA GLU A 35 4.45 -12.26 -8.50
C GLU A 35 4.85 -11.67 -9.85
N THR A 36 5.96 -12.17 -10.42
CA THR A 36 6.32 -11.89 -11.82
C THR A 36 5.90 -13.07 -12.67
N VAL A 37 4.86 -12.88 -13.49
CA VAL A 37 4.20 -13.96 -14.24
C VAL A 37 4.99 -14.35 -15.50
N ALA A 38 5.75 -13.43 -16.07
CA ALA A 38 6.68 -13.70 -17.16
C ALA A 38 7.74 -12.60 -17.18
N GLY A 39 9.01 -12.97 -17.28
CA GLY A 39 10.14 -12.06 -17.50
C GLY A 39 10.95 -12.55 -18.68
N SER A 40 11.09 -11.74 -19.73
CA SER A 40 11.81 -12.13 -20.94
C SER A 40 12.71 -10.99 -21.41
N ALA A 41 13.99 -11.31 -21.63
CA ALA A 41 14.98 -10.41 -22.18
C ALA A 41 15.40 -10.87 -23.59
N LEU A 42 14.49 -10.74 -24.57
CA LEU A 42 14.84 -11.02 -25.98
C LEU A 42 15.37 -9.74 -26.63
N GLN A 43 16.56 -9.84 -27.25
CA GLN A 43 17.12 -8.82 -28.17
C GLN A 43 17.09 -7.39 -27.59
N GLY A 44 17.47 -7.20 -26.32
CA GLY A 44 17.56 -5.88 -25.69
C GLY A 44 16.22 -5.26 -25.27
N LYS A 45 15.10 -5.98 -25.37
CA LYS A 45 13.79 -5.56 -24.81
C LYS A 45 13.44 -6.46 -23.64
N ALA A 46 13.66 -5.95 -22.43
CA ALA A 46 13.16 -6.57 -21.21
C ALA A 46 11.66 -6.27 -21.09
N ARG A 47 10.84 -7.31 -20.98
CA ARG A 47 9.40 -7.22 -20.74
C ARG A 47 9.04 -8.09 -19.57
N ALA A 48 8.09 -7.61 -18.77
CA ALA A 48 7.58 -8.38 -17.66
C ALA A 48 6.13 -8.09 -17.32
N LYS A 49 5.43 -9.14 -16.90
CA LYS A 49 4.08 -9.04 -16.35
C LYS A 49 4.16 -9.08 -14.83
N LEU A 50 3.77 -7.98 -14.20
CA LEU A 50 3.68 -7.83 -12.77
C LEU A 50 2.26 -8.15 -12.32
N ARG A 51 2.14 -8.96 -11.27
CA ARG A 51 0.87 -9.25 -10.63
C ARG A 51 1.01 -8.89 -9.15
N ALA A 52 0.02 -8.18 -8.62
CA ALA A 52 -0.13 -7.95 -7.18
C ALA A 52 -1.52 -8.41 -6.73
N THR A 53 -1.58 -9.15 -5.63
CA THR A 53 -2.84 -9.57 -5.01
C THR A 53 -3.00 -8.81 -3.70
N LEU A 54 -4.11 -8.11 -3.54
CA LEU A 54 -4.43 -7.34 -2.33
C LEU A 54 -5.59 -8.00 -1.58
N THR A 55 -5.34 -8.36 -0.33
CA THR A 55 -6.33 -8.95 0.58
C THR A 55 -6.39 -8.21 1.91
N ASP A 56 -7.44 -8.43 2.69
CA ASP A 56 -7.55 -7.99 4.07
C ASP A 56 -7.07 -9.06 5.08
N GLU A 57 -7.28 -8.80 6.38
CA GLU A 57 -6.96 -9.71 7.49
C GLU A 57 -7.74 -11.03 7.50
N ASN A 58 -8.87 -11.08 6.80
CA ASN A 58 -9.67 -12.28 6.63
C ASN A 58 -9.32 -13.05 5.34
N ASN A 59 -8.30 -12.59 4.60
CA ASN A 59 -7.94 -13.05 3.26
C ASN A 59 -9.02 -12.78 2.20
N GLU A 60 -9.90 -11.80 2.42
CA GLU A 60 -10.88 -11.40 1.42
C GLU A 60 -10.24 -10.45 0.39
N PRO A 61 -10.54 -10.62 -0.91
CA PRO A 61 -9.93 -9.82 -1.96
C PRO A 61 -10.44 -8.38 -1.97
N LEU A 62 -9.52 -7.42 -1.97
CA LEU A 62 -9.86 -6.00 -1.96
C LEU A 62 -9.94 -5.43 -3.37
N LYS A 63 -11.17 -5.38 -3.91
CA LYS A 63 -11.46 -4.83 -5.25
C LYS A 63 -11.38 -3.31 -5.34
N GLY A 64 -10.92 -2.80 -6.48
CA GLY A 64 -10.99 -1.39 -6.86
C GLY A 64 -9.93 -0.51 -6.20
N GLN A 65 -9.02 -1.10 -5.44
CA GLN A 65 -7.94 -0.43 -4.76
C GLN A 65 -6.79 -0.13 -5.72
N SER A 66 -6.17 1.03 -5.58
CA SER A 66 -5.09 1.45 -6.47
C SER A 66 -3.74 0.96 -5.96
N ILE A 67 -3.09 0.11 -6.74
CA ILE A 67 -1.75 -0.41 -6.53
C ILE A 67 -0.78 0.35 -7.43
N ARG A 68 0.23 0.96 -6.83
CA ARG A 68 1.31 1.64 -7.54
C ARG A 68 2.50 0.70 -7.68
N PHE A 69 2.97 0.52 -8.91
CA PHE A 69 4.19 -0.23 -9.20
C PHE A 69 5.33 0.71 -9.53
N TYR A 70 6.50 0.53 -8.90
CA TYR A 70 7.68 1.33 -9.16
C TYR A 70 8.98 0.55 -8.95
N VAL A 71 10.07 1.05 -9.53
CA VAL A 71 11.41 0.48 -9.35
C VAL A 71 11.87 0.71 -7.93
N ARG A 72 12.32 -0.36 -7.26
CA ARG A 72 12.74 -0.32 -5.86
C ARG A 72 13.85 0.70 -5.62
N THR A 73 14.80 0.77 -6.55
CA THR A 73 15.87 1.78 -6.54
C THR A 73 15.48 2.96 -7.43
N GLY A 74 15.61 4.18 -6.92
CA GLY A 74 15.28 5.40 -7.68
C GLY A 74 13.79 5.75 -7.74
N GLY A 75 12.88 4.82 -7.41
CA GLY A 75 11.46 5.13 -7.23
C GLY A 75 10.69 5.48 -8.51
N GLN A 76 11.30 5.26 -9.68
CA GLN A 76 10.67 5.52 -10.97
C GLN A 76 9.42 4.63 -11.12
N THR A 77 8.29 5.24 -11.46
CA THR A 77 7.00 4.56 -11.46
C THR A 77 6.75 3.86 -12.79
N PHE A 78 6.34 2.60 -12.73
CA PHE A 78 5.86 1.87 -13.89
C PHE A 78 4.42 2.27 -14.24
N GLY A 79 3.58 2.36 -13.22
CA GLY A 79 2.17 2.67 -13.39
C GLY A 79 1.38 2.50 -12.11
N THR A 80 0.08 2.77 -12.20
CA THR A 80 -0.89 2.51 -11.13
C THR A 80 -2.07 1.76 -11.73
N VAL A 81 -2.45 0.66 -11.09
CA VAL A 81 -3.51 -0.25 -11.54
C VAL A 81 -4.52 -0.42 -10.43
N LYS A 82 -5.81 -0.54 -10.80
CA LYS A 82 -6.85 -0.89 -9.84
C LYS A 82 -6.99 -2.41 -9.76
N THR A 83 -7.12 -2.92 -8.55
CA THR A 83 -7.42 -4.33 -8.31
C THR A 83 -8.80 -4.71 -8.88
N ASP A 84 -8.91 -5.92 -9.42
CA ASP A 84 -10.13 -6.49 -9.96
C ASP A 84 -11.00 -7.15 -8.87
N ARG A 85 -12.00 -7.95 -9.28
CA ARG A 85 -12.91 -8.65 -8.35
C ARG A 85 -12.21 -9.68 -7.47
N GLU A 86 -11.04 -10.17 -7.88
CA GLU A 86 -10.23 -11.13 -7.14
C GLU A 86 -9.13 -10.43 -6.33
N GLY A 87 -9.16 -9.09 -6.26
CA GLY A 87 -8.13 -8.32 -5.54
C GLY A 87 -6.82 -8.24 -6.32
N VAL A 88 -6.82 -8.63 -7.60
CA VAL A 88 -5.60 -8.74 -8.41
C VAL A 88 -5.41 -7.47 -9.25
N ALA A 89 -4.20 -6.91 -9.22
CA ALA A 89 -3.75 -5.84 -10.08
C ALA A 89 -2.63 -6.35 -10.98
N GLU A 90 -2.90 -6.37 -12.30
CA GLU A 90 -1.93 -6.81 -13.30
C GLU A 90 -1.39 -5.64 -14.12
N TRP A 91 -0.07 -5.62 -14.35
CA TRP A 91 0.59 -4.62 -15.18
C TRP A 91 1.59 -5.25 -16.15
N ASP A 92 1.40 -5.03 -17.46
CA ASP A 92 2.34 -5.45 -18.49
C ASP A 92 3.34 -4.33 -18.81
N THR A 93 4.53 -4.41 -18.23
CA THR A 93 5.59 -3.43 -18.49
C THR A 93 6.02 -3.41 -19.96
N GLY A 94 5.88 -4.53 -20.69
CA GLY A 94 6.33 -4.62 -22.09
C GLY A 94 5.48 -3.86 -23.10
N GLN A 95 4.26 -3.48 -22.71
CA GLN A 95 3.34 -2.66 -23.50
C GLN A 95 3.37 -1.18 -23.08
N HIS A 96 3.75 -0.90 -21.83
CA HIS A 96 3.64 0.43 -21.24
C HIS A 96 4.98 1.13 -20.97
N ILE A 97 6.10 0.40 -20.97
CA ILE A 97 7.43 0.95 -20.69
C ILE A 97 8.28 0.88 -21.96
N SER A 98 8.70 2.05 -22.45
CA SER A 98 9.62 2.20 -23.58
C SER A 98 11.07 2.39 -23.16
N ASP A 99 11.34 2.69 -21.88
CA ASP A 99 12.68 2.91 -21.34
C ASP A 99 13.37 1.58 -20.98
N PRO A 100 14.39 1.15 -21.73
CA PRO A 100 15.10 -0.09 -21.46
C PRO A 100 15.97 -0.02 -20.19
N GLN A 101 16.49 1.16 -19.84
CA GLN A 101 17.33 1.34 -18.65
C GLN A 101 16.52 1.18 -17.37
N LEU A 102 15.27 1.66 -17.39
CA LEU A 102 14.32 1.44 -16.30
C LEU A 102 14.12 -0.06 -16.05
N MET A 103 13.91 -0.83 -17.11
CA MET A 103 13.72 -2.28 -17.02
C MET A 103 14.97 -3.02 -16.53
N ILE A 104 16.16 -2.60 -16.95
CA ILE A 104 17.43 -3.15 -16.45
C ILE A 104 17.58 -2.87 -14.94
N THR A 105 17.36 -1.62 -14.53
CA THR A 105 17.46 -1.22 -13.11
C THR A 105 16.48 -2.01 -12.25
N ALA A 106 15.27 -2.21 -12.76
CA ALA A 106 14.26 -2.99 -12.06
C ALA A 106 14.59 -4.48 -12.02
N ALA A 107 15.15 -5.04 -13.10
CA ALA A 107 15.60 -6.43 -13.11
C ALA A 107 16.69 -6.70 -12.06
N VAL A 108 17.61 -5.74 -11.86
CA VAL A 108 18.69 -5.85 -10.86
C VAL A 108 18.18 -5.56 -9.44
N SER A 109 17.38 -4.51 -9.26
CA SER A 109 17.01 -4.03 -7.92
C SER A 109 15.67 -4.53 -7.40
N GLY A 110 14.84 -5.11 -8.26
CA GLY A 110 13.45 -5.44 -8.02
C GLY A 110 12.49 -4.26 -8.24
N TYR A 111 11.22 -4.53 -7.96
CA TYR A 111 10.14 -3.54 -7.97
C TYR A 111 9.38 -3.59 -6.66
N VAL A 112 8.58 -2.55 -6.42
CA VAL A 112 7.68 -2.45 -5.28
C VAL A 112 6.26 -2.27 -5.80
N ALA A 113 5.34 -3.07 -5.28
CA ALA A 113 3.92 -2.79 -5.33
C ALA A 113 3.53 -2.12 -4.00
N GLU A 114 2.92 -0.95 -4.09
CA GLU A 114 2.50 -0.16 -2.94
C GLU A 114 1.00 0.14 -3.03
N TYR A 115 0.29 -0.29 -2.01
CA TYR A 115 -1.03 0.20 -1.67
C TYR A 115 -0.89 1.25 -0.56
N LYS A 116 -1.39 2.47 -0.81
CA LYS A 116 -1.29 3.56 0.18
C LYS A 116 -2.30 3.46 1.32
N GLY A 117 -3.19 2.47 1.29
CA GLY A 117 -4.34 2.40 2.17
C GLY A 117 -5.54 3.18 1.62
N SER A 118 -6.66 3.03 2.29
CA SER A 118 -7.89 3.79 2.04
C SER A 118 -8.52 4.22 3.36
N ALA A 119 -9.75 4.71 3.34
CA ALA A 119 -10.47 5.07 4.57
C ALA A 119 -10.61 3.87 5.53
N ASN A 120 -10.76 2.66 4.97
CA ASN A 120 -11.11 1.46 5.74
C ASN A 120 -9.93 0.49 5.92
N TYR A 121 -8.88 0.60 5.12
CA TYR A 121 -7.77 -0.36 5.10
C TYR A 121 -6.43 0.34 5.23
N ASP A 122 -5.51 -0.26 5.96
CA ASP A 122 -4.14 0.20 6.06
C ASP A 122 -3.38 0.04 4.74
N GLY A 123 -2.28 0.76 4.59
CA GLY A 123 -1.40 0.62 3.44
C GLY A 123 -0.52 -0.62 3.53
N ALA A 124 -0.21 -1.21 2.39
CA ALA A 124 0.61 -2.41 2.28
C ALA A 124 1.68 -2.22 1.20
N LYS A 125 2.83 -2.88 1.38
CA LYS A 125 3.92 -2.89 0.40
C LYS A 125 4.50 -4.27 0.24
N ALA A 126 4.81 -4.65 -0.99
CA ALA A 126 5.56 -5.86 -1.27
C ALA A 126 6.63 -5.60 -2.33
N ILE A 127 7.73 -6.34 -2.20
CA ILE A 127 8.88 -6.26 -3.08
C ILE A 127 8.86 -7.50 -3.98
N GLY A 128 8.84 -7.27 -5.27
CA GLY A 128 8.97 -8.32 -6.28
C GLY A 128 10.32 -8.24 -6.98
N SER A 129 10.73 -9.35 -7.57
CA SER A 129 11.98 -9.44 -8.35
C SER A 129 11.67 -10.01 -9.73
N PHE A 130 12.35 -9.51 -10.76
CA PHE A 130 12.20 -10.07 -12.09
C PHE A 130 13.09 -11.31 -12.21
N ASN A 131 12.47 -12.49 -12.22
CA ASN A 131 13.18 -13.72 -12.58
C ASN A 131 13.34 -13.74 -14.10
N VAL A 132 14.50 -13.31 -14.59
CA VAL A 132 14.87 -13.44 -16.01
C VAL A 132 15.51 -14.82 -16.17
N THR A 133 14.74 -15.80 -16.63
CA THR A 133 15.28 -17.10 -17.02
C THR A 133 15.90 -16.94 -18.41
N THR A 134 17.22 -16.86 -18.48
CA THR A 134 18.01 -16.90 -19.72
C THR A 134 17.95 -18.23 -20.44
#